data_AF-A0A3D3BWR6-F1
#
_entry.id   AF-A0A3D3BWR6-F1
#
_cell.length_a   1.000
_cell.length_b   1.000
_cell.length_c   1.000
_cell.angle_alpha   90.00
_cell.angle_beta   90.00
_cell.angle_gamma   90.00
#
_symmetry.space_group_name_H-M   'P 1'
#
loop_
_entity.id
_entity.type
_entity.pdbx_description
1 polymer ?
#
loop_
_entity_poly.entity_id
_entity_poly.type
_entity_poly.pdbx_seq_one_letter_code
_entity_poly.pdbx_strand_id
1 'polypeptide(L)'
;MKENTATVQAHYLPSALRALIIASAFWALSLSLTILSGSVAAIAGSLIACLAVDRWANAEPIKQVRTSTIVAAAAALLLLNYAAVGLVTRSDFLASMLSPIVAFELGEALNWFGLCLAATTVLRSLAQRTSFGGVLEILFVATAFVVTLSAHRNGMIHRPFFIGDYALIRGIDPATILMTFGCLAVIALSALLMAENNQRRLPYHFAILGLLCFSLAGFVRFFGLPTPGMTDDLGLTGQEIAGNSQQKENPFRDGENTAEDKEAPVAVVVFRDDYEPLNGSYYFRESAYSQFNGVMLDYTSRGDMDRDLIESFTNTELTAEVLPQAMDQRKTVRTTVGMLVPHRNPFGLVSPATYINAANPNNLRFKRTYDTLSYAPTYDFEYMLGRELGRDDWSDELRNKYLELPSDPRY
;
A
#
# COMPACT_ATOMS: atom_id res chain seq x y z
N MET A 1 41.25 -17.15 33.78
CA MET A 1 40.06 -17.67 33.06
C MET A 1 38.88 -16.70 33.05
N LYS A 2 38.54 -16.01 34.16
CA LYS A 2 37.43 -15.02 34.18
C LYS A 2 37.67 -13.76 33.31
N GLU A 3 38.90 -13.28 33.18
CA GLU A 3 39.21 -12.10 32.34
C GLU A 3 39.09 -12.37 30.83
N ASN A 4 39.42 -13.59 30.37
CA ASN A 4 39.26 -13.96 28.95
C ASN A 4 37.80 -14.11 28.53
N THR A 5 36.89 -14.50 29.43
CA THR A 5 35.46 -14.57 29.13
C THR A 5 34.81 -13.19 29.00
N ALA A 6 35.27 -12.20 29.77
CA ALA A 6 34.72 -10.85 29.74
C ALA A 6 35.14 -10.07 28.47
N THR A 7 36.40 -10.23 28.03
CA THR A 7 36.91 -9.61 26.79
C THR A 7 36.32 -10.24 25.52
N VAL A 8 36.10 -11.55 25.55
CA VAL A 8 35.38 -12.29 24.50
C VAL A 8 33.94 -11.80 24.42
N GLN A 9 33.18 -11.80 25.53
CA GLN A 9 31.79 -11.32 25.55
C GLN A 9 31.63 -9.85 25.09
N ALA A 10 32.58 -8.98 25.41
CA ALA A 10 32.55 -7.56 25.02
C ALA A 10 32.67 -7.33 23.50
N HIS A 11 33.25 -8.27 22.74
CA HIS A 11 33.41 -8.14 21.28
C HIS A 11 32.28 -8.82 20.49
N TYR A 12 31.62 -9.84 21.04
CA TYR A 12 30.49 -10.53 20.37
C TYR A 12 29.19 -9.71 20.40
N LEU A 13 28.95 -8.95 21.47
CA LEU A 13 27.69 -8.19 21.61
C LEU A 13 27.52 -7.11 20.51
N PRO A 14 28.54 -6.32 20.13
CA PRO A 14 28.44 -5.37 19.02
C PRO A 14 28.29 -6.05 17.65
N SER A 15 28.94 -7.19 17.44
CA SER A 15 28.85 -7.95 16.18
C SER A 15 27.46 -8.57 15.98
N ALA A 16 26.91 -9.20 17.02
CA ALA A 16 25.58 -9.79 16.97
C ALA A 16 24.48 -8.73 16.78
N LEU A 17 24.59 -7.58 17.47
CA LEU A 17 23.67 -6.46 17.31
C LEU A 17 23.68 -5.92 15.87
N ARG A 18 24.88 -5.74 15.30
CA ARG A 18 25.05 -5.27 13.93
C ARG A 18 24.51 -6.26 12.90
N ALA A 19 24.76 -7.56 13.10
CA ALA A 19 24.20 -8.63 12.27
C ALA A 19 22.66 -8.59 12.28
N LEU A 20 22.05 -8.40 13.45
CA LEU A 20 20.61 -8.29 13.60
C LEU A 20 20.04 -7.05 12.90
N ILE A 21 20.73 -5.91 12.96
CA ILE A 21 20.32 -4.68 12.26
C ILE A 21 20.35 -4.86 10.74
N ILE A 22 21.45 -5.41 10.20
CA ILE A 22 21.58 -5.67 8.75
C ILE A 22 20.54 -6.69 8.29
N ALA A 23 20.33 -7.75 9.06
CA ALA A 23 19.32 -8.77 8.76
C ALA A 23 17.91 -8.19 8.78
N SER A 24 17.61 -7.29 9.72
CA SER A 24 16.32 -6.59 9.79
C SER A 24 16.11 -5.67 8.58
N ALA A 25 17.17 -5.01 8.09
CA ALA A 25 17.11 -4.20 6.88
C ALA A 25 16.84 -5.03 5.62
N PHE A 26 17.50 -6.19 5.47
CA PHE A 26 17.21 -7.11 4.38
C PHE A 26 15.80 -7.71 4.48
N TRP A 27 15.35 -8.05 5.68
CA TRP A 27 13.98 -8.49 5.91
C TRP A 27 12.98 -7.43 5.45
N ALA A 28 13.14 -6.17 5.89
CA ALA A 28 12.26 -5.06 5.50
C ALA A 28 12.17 -4.90 3.97
N LEU A 29 13.33 -4.90 3.27
CA LEU A 29 13.37 -4.84 1.81
C LEU A 29 12.70 -6.04 1.13
N SER A 30 12.83 -7.23 1.70
CA SER A 30 12.30 -8.46 1.10
C SER A 30 10.77 -8.52 1.13
N LEU A 31 10.10 -7.81 2.05
CA LEU A 31 8.65 -7.92 2.28
C LEU A 31 7.79 -7.63 1.05
N SER A 32 8.25 -6.74 0.15
CA SER A 32 7.54 -6.40 -1.09
C SER A 32 8.12 -7.08 -2.34
N LEU A 33 9.22 -7.82 -2.20
CA LEU A 33 9.99 -8.36 -3.32
C LEU A 33 9.95 -9.89 -3.40
N THR A 34 9.50 -10.56 -2.34
CA THR A 34 9.43 -12.02 -2.28
C THR A 34 8.37 -12.52 -1.32
N ILE A 35 8.20 -13.83 -1.30
CA ILE A 35 7.35 -14.59 -0.39
C ILE A 35 8.05 -14.87 0.95
N LEU A 36 7.31 -15.45 1.89
CA LEU A 36 7.80 -15.74 3.24
C LEU A 36 9.12 -16.53 3.26
N SER A 37 9.25 -17.55 2.41
CA SER A 37 10.47 -18.38 2.34
C SER A 37 11.69 -17.55 1.94
N GLY A 38 11.55 -16.65 0.96
CA GLY A 38 12.58 -15.71 0.55
C GLY A 38 12.95 -14.73 1.66
N SER A 39 11.97 -14.17 2.37
CA SER A 39 12.22 -13.25 3.50
C SER A 39 12.98 -13.93 4.65
N VAL A 40 12.62 -15.16 5.01
CA VAL A 40 13.34 -15.93 6.04
C VAL A 40 14.76 -16.24 5.59
N ALA A 41 14.93 -16.60 4.32
CA ALA A 41 16.22 -16.90 3.73
C ALA A 41 17.13 -15.66 3.65
N ALA A 42 16.58 -14.47 3.39
CA ALA A 42 17.29 -13.19 3.43
C ALA A 42 17.89 -12.91 4.83
N ILE A 43 17.11 -13.15 5.89
CA ILE A 43 17.58 -13.04 7.27
C ILE A 43 18.71 -14.04 7.53
N ALA A 44 18.53 -15.31 7.17
CA ALA A 44 19.53 -16.34 7.40
C ALA A 44 20.85 -16.05 6.66
N GLY A 45 20.78 -15.69 5.38
CA GLY A 45 21.95 -15.38 4.56
C GLY A 45 22.75 -14.19 5.10
N SER A 46 22.05 -13.11 5.49
CA SER A 46 22.69 -11.92 6.05
C SER A 46 23.30 -12.16 7.44
N LEU A 47 22.60 -12.88 8.34
CA LEU A 47 23.14 -13.24 9.66
C LEU A 47 24.41 -14.10 9.53
N ILE A 48 24.36 -15.16 8.71
CA ILE A 48 25.50 -16.06 8.47
C ILE A 48 26.68 -15.27 7.90
N ALA A 49 26.45 -14.44 6.87
CA ALA A 49 27.49 -13.63 6.26
C ALA A 49 28.13 -12.65 7.25
N CYS A 50 27.32 -11.92 8.03
CA CYS A 50 27.83 -10.92 8.96
C CYS A 50 28.70 -11.56 10.05
N LEU A 51 28.22 -12.65 10.65
CA LEU A 51 28.94 -13.36 11.70
C LEU A 51 30.21 -14.04 11.16
N ALA A 52 30.15 -14.61 9.95
CA ALA A 52 31.32 -15.21 9.31
C ALA A 52 32.41 -14.17 9.00
N VAL A 53 32.04 -13.02 8.44
CA VAL A 53 32.99 -11.94 8.15
C VAL A 53 33.57 -11.36 9.43
N ASP A 54 32.77 -11.11 10.47
CA ASP A 54 33.28 -10.62 11.76
C ASP A 54 34.22 -11.61 12.45
N ARG A 55 33.89 -12.91 12.40
CA ARG A 55 34.75 -13.96 12.97
C ARG A 55 36.10 -14.06 12.24
N TRP A 56 36.09 -13.93 10.93
CA TRP A 56 37.27 -14.15 10.09
C TRP A 56 38.04 -12.88 9.73
N ALA A 57 37.51 -11.71 10.05
CA ALA A 57 38.13 -10.40 9.84
C ALA A 57 39.58 -10.34 10.31
N ASN A 58 39.85 -10.96 11.46
CA ASN A 58 41.14 -10.94 12.13
C ASN A 58 42.05 -12.13 11.79
N ALA A 59 41.59 -13.08 10.97
CA ALA A 59 42.39 -14.22 10.57
C ALA A 59 43.49 -13.78 9.59
N GLU A 60 44.75 -14.12 9.90
CA GLU A 60 45.95 -13.87 9.07
C GLU A 60 45.76 -14.12 7.57
N PRO A 61 45.22 -15.27 7.09
CA PRO A 61 45.08 -15.51 5.65
C PRO A 61 44.14 -14.51 4.98
N ILE A 62 43.11 -14.03 5.69
CA ILE A 62 42.09 -13.15 5.13
C ILE A 62 42.55 -11.69 5.14
N LYS A 63 43.39 -11.27 6.10
CA LYS A 63 43.97 -9.92 6.12
C LYS A 63 44.80 -9.60 4.87
N GLN A 64 45.47 -10.60 4.29
CA GLN A 64 46.33 -10.44 3.12
C GLN A 64 45.55 -10.38 1.80
N VAL A 65 44.30 -10.86 1.79
CA VAL A 65 43.44 -10.84 0.60
C VAL A 65 43.02 -9.40 0.31
N ARG A 66 43.11 -8.96 -0.96
CA ARG A 66 42.65 -7.62 -1.37
C ARG A 66 41.13 -7.54 -1.30
N THR A 67 40.61 -6.37 -0.93
CA THR A 67 39.15 -6.13 -0.88
C THR A 67 38.47 -6.40 -2.23
N SER A 68 39.13 -6.07 -3.35
CA SER A 68 38.63 -6.37 -4.70
C SER A 68 38.45 -7.87 -4.94
N THR A 69 39.31 -8.72 -4.38
CA THR A 69 39.18 -10.18 -4.48
C THR A 69 37.97 -10.68 -3.70
N ILE A 70 37.67 -10.10 -2.53
CA ILE A 70 36.47 -10.44 -1.76
C ILE A 70 35.20 -10.06 -2.52
N VAL A 71 35.18 -8.86 -3.11
CA VAL A 71 34.06 -8.40 -3.95
C VAL A 71 33.88 -9.30 -5.17
N ALA A 72 34.97 -9.67 -5.85
CA ALA A 72 34.92 -10.60 -6.98
C ALA A 72 34.42 -11.99 -6.57
N ALA A 73 34.86 -12.51 -5.41
CA ALA A 73 34.38 -13.78 -4.88
C ALA A 73 32.89 -13.74 -4.52
N ALA A 74 32.40 -12.65 -3.91
CA ALA A 74 30.99 -12.47 -3.63
C ALA A 74 30.15 -12.38 -4.92
N ALA A 75 30.64 -11.69 -5.95
CA ALA A 75 29.99 -11.63 -7.26
C ALA A 75 29.97 -13.01 -7.95
N ALA A 76 31.07 -13.77 -7.88
CA ALA A 76 31.11 -15.13 -8.40
C ALA A 76 30.13 -16.05 -7.66
N LEU A 77 30.04 -15.93 -6.34
CA LEU A 77 29.06 -16.67 -5.53
C LEU A 77 27.62 -16.30 -5.90
N LEU A 78 27.35 -15.02 -6.18
CA LEU A 78 26.03 -14.59 -6.65
C LEU A 78 25.67 -15.18 -8.03
N LEU A 79 26.63 -15.23 -8.96
CA LEU A 79 26.43 -15.86 -10.27
C LEU A 79 26.18 -17.37 -10.16
N LEU A 80 26.93 -18.05 -9.28
CA LEU A 80 26.70 -19.47 -8.98
C LEU A 80 25.34 -19.69 -8.34
N ASN A 81 24.91 -18.81 -7.43
CA ASN A 81 23.59 -18.85 -6.83
C ASN A 81 22.49 -18.69 -7.89
N TYR A 82 22.63 -17.71 -8.78
CA TYR A 82 21.67 -17.49 -9.88
C TYR A 82 21.57 -18.71 -10.80
N ALA A 83 22.70 -19.34 -11.13
CA ALA A 83 22.70 -20.59 -11.89
C ALA A 83 22.00 -21.73 -11.14
N ALA A 84 22.25 -21.88 -9.84
CA ALA A 84 21.60 -22.89 -9.00
C ALA A 84 20.09 -22.68 -8.90
N VAL A 85 19.63 -21.43 -8.70
CA VAL A 85 18.20 -21.07 -8.71
C VAL A 85 17.58 -21.39 -10.08
N GLY A 86 18.29 -21.11 -11.17
CA GLY A 86 17.86 -21.47 -12.52
C GLY A 86 17.67 -22.98 -12.70
N LEU A 87 18.56 -23.80 -12.13
CA LEU A 87 18.42 -25.26 -12.15
C LEU A 87 17.21 -25.74 -11.36
N VAL A 88 16.87 -25.10 -10.23
CA VAL A 88 15.69 -25.46 -9.43
C VAL A 88 14.39 -25.06 -10.13
N THR A 89 14.34 -23.84 -10.67
CA THR A 89 13.10 -23.26 -11.23
C THR A 89 12.80 -23.69 -12.67
N ARG A 90 13.81 -24.12 -13.43
CA ARG A 90 13.66 -24.53 -14.85
C ARG A 90 13.73 -26.05 -15.07
N SER A 91 13.84 -26.85 -14.02
CA SER A 91 13.94 -28.30 -14.13
C SER A 91 12.56 -28.97 -14.04
N ASP A 92 12.12 -29.56 -15.15
CA ASP A 92 10.89 -30.36 -15.21
C ASP A 92 10.93 -31.52 -14.21
N PHE A 93 12.12 -32.11 -14.01
CA PHE A 93 12.32 -33.19 -13.05
C PHE A 93 12.02 -32.73 -11.61
N LEU A 94 12.59 -31.60 -11.19
CA LEU A 94 12.35 -31.07 -9.84
C LEU A 94 10.91 -30.60 -9.65
N ALA A 95 10.33 -29.96 -10.66
CA ALA A 95 8.92 -29.57 -10.64
C ALA A 95 7.99 -30.79 -10.53
N SER A 96 8.32 -31.90 -11.19
CA SER A 96 7.54 -33.15 -11.13
C SER A 96 7.65 -33.88 -9.79
N MET A 97 8.81 -33.82 -9.11
CA MET A 97 9.02 -34.46 -7.81
C MET A 97 8.48 -33.64 -6.63
N LEU A 98 8.66 -32.32 -6.65
CA LEU A 98 8.38 -31.43 -5.51
C LEU A 98 7.07 -30.65 -5.64
N SER A 99 6.40 -30.69 -6.79
CA SER A 99 5.38 -29.73 -7.23
C SER A 99 5.97 -28.38 -7.68
N PRO A 100 5.39 -27.74 -8.71
CA PRO A 100 5.82 -26.41 -9.17
C PRO A 100 5.85 -25.35 -8.06
N ILE A 101 4.92 -25.41 -7.10
CA ILE A 101 4.83 -24.43 -6.00
C ILE A 101 6.06 -24.55 -5.09
N VAL A 102 6.41 -25.77 -4.65
CA VAL A 102 7.56 -25.97 -3.76
C VAL A 102 8.87 -25.68 -4.48
N ALA A 103 8.98 -26.03 -5.77
CA ALA A 103 10.15 -25.69 -6.57
C ALA A 103 10.32 -24.16 -6.69
N PHE A 104 9.23 -23.41 -6.85
CA PHE A 104 9.24 -21.95 -6.80
C PHE A 104 9.63 -21.42 -5.42
N GLU A 105 9.04 -21.93 -4.33
CA GLU A 105 9.35 -21.49 -2.96
C GLU A 105 10.82 -21.73 -2.58
N LEU A 106 11.39 -22.86 -3.01
CA LEU A 106 12.79 -23.20 -2.82
C LEU A 106 13.69 -22.30 -3.68
N GLY A 107 13.28 -22.02 -4.92
CA GLY A 107 13.96 -21.07 -5.81
C GLY A 107 14.06 -19.68 -5.19
N GLU A 108 12.95 -19.15 -4.67
CA GLU A 108 12.91 -17.87 -3.95
C GLU A 108 13.80 -17.89 -2.71
N ALA A 109 13.72 -18.94 -1.88
CA ALA A 109 14.57 -19.08 -0.70
C ALA A 109 16.06 -19.07 -1.06
N LEU A 110 16.49 -19.85 -2.07
CA LEU A 110 17.88 -19.90 -2.52
C LEU A 110 18.34 -18.56 -3.11
N ASN A 111 17.48 -17.91 -3.90
CA ASN A 111 17.79 -16.63 -4.52
C ASN A 111 18.08 -15.58 -3.44
N TRP A 112 17.16 -15.40 -2.49
CA TRP A 112 17.30 -14.42 -1.41
C TRP A 112 18.40 -14.77 -0.41
N PHE A 113 18.59 -16.06 -0.11
CA PHE A 113 19.72 -16.49 0.71
C PHE A 113 21.05 -16.05 0.11
N GLY A 114 21.31 -16.43 -1.14
CA GLY A 114 22.60 -16.15 -1.80
C GLY A 114 22.80 -14.67 -2.09
N LEU A 115 21.75 -13.94 -2.46
CA LEU A 115 21.79 -12.49 -2.67
C LEU A 115 22.18 -11.77 -1.39
N CYS A 116 21.48 -12.02 -0.28
CA CYS A 116 21.74 -11.38 0.99
C CYS A 116 23.10 -11.80 1.57
N LEU A 117 23.49 -13.08 1.40
CA LEU A 117 24.80 -13.56 1.82
C LEU A 117 25.92 -12.81 1.10
N ALA A 118 25.87 -12.72 -0.24
CA ALA A 118 26.87 -12.01 -1.03
C ALA A 118 26.90 -10.50 -0.71
N ALA A 119 25.74 -9.86 -0.66
CA ALA A 119 25.62 -8.42 -0.38
C ALA A 119 26.14 -8.07 1.03
N THR A 120 25.77 -8.84 2.06
CA THR A 120 26.27 -8.64 3.42
C THR A 120 27.78 -8.90 3.51
N THR A 121 28.31 -9.92 2.81
CA THR A 121 29.76 -10.16 2.77
C THR A 121 30.51 -8.95 2.22
N VAL A 122 30.02 -8.33 1.14
CA VAL A 122 30.61 -7.13 0.56
C VAL A 122 30.52 -5.94 1.51
N LEU A 123 29.30 -5.62 2.00
CA LEU A 123 29.06 -4.51 2.91
C LEU A 123 29.94 -4.60 4.16
N ARG A 124 29.98 -5.78 4.78
CA ARG A 124 30.72 -5.99 6.02
C ARG A 124 32.22 -5.94 5.82
N SER A 125 32.71 -6.53 4.72
CA SER A 125 34.13 -6.48 4.38
C SER A 125 34.60 -5.05 4.09
N LEU A 126 33.77 -4.25 3.39
CA LEU A 126 34.06 -2.83 3.16
C LEU A 126 34.07 -2.05 4.48
N ALA A 127 33.09 -2.28 5.36
CA ALA A 127 32.99 -1.59 6.64
C ALA A 127 34.19 -1.83 7.57
N GLN A 128 34.79 -3.02 7.51
CA GLN A 128 35.98 -3.34 8.31
C GLN A 128 37.30 -2.85 7.70
N ARG A 129 37.37 -2.74 6.36
CA ARG A 129 38.63 -2.52 5.63
C ARG A 129 38.81 -1.12 5.07
N THR A 130 37.76 -0.31 5.05
CA THR A 130 37.77 1.03 4.43
C THR A 130 37.16 2.06 5.37
N SER A 131 37.56 3.32 5.23
CA SER A 131 37.02 4.43 6.02
C SER A 131 35.58 4.80 5.66
N PHE A 132 35.12 4.50 4.45
CA PHE A 132 33.77 4.82 3.96
C PHE A 132 32.79 3.65 4.08
N GLY A 133 33.25 2.40 4.28
CA GLY A 133 32.38 1.23 4.29
C GLY A 133 31.33 1.24 5.41
N GLY A 134 31.65 1.81 6.58
CA GLY A 134 30.67 2.02 7.64
C GLY A 134 29.54 2.96 7.24
N VAL A 135 29.85 3.98 6.42
CA VAL A 135 28.83 4.89 5.86
C VAL A 135 27.94 4.14 4.87
N LEU A 136 28.48 3.26 4.04
CA LEU A 136 27.67 2.43 3.13
C LEU A 136 26.73 1.49 3.88
N GLU A 137 27.17 0.93 5.01
CA GLU A 137 26.33 0.09 5.87
C GLU A 137 25.15 0.87 6.44
N ILE A 138 25.40 2.07 6.97
CA ILE A 138 24.37 2.99 7.47
C ILE A 138 23.41 3.41 6.36
N LEU A 139 23.94 3.81 5.20
CA LEU A 139 23.12 4.20 4.04
C LEU A 139 22.27 3.05 3.53
N PHE A 140 22.80 1.82 3.50
CA PHE A 140 22.04 0.63 3.13
C PHE A 140 20.86 0.42 4.09
N VAL A 141 21.10 0.42 5.41
CA VAL A 141 20.05 0.24 6.42
C VAL A 141 19.01 1.36 6.32
N ALA A 142 19.44 2.63 6.22
CA ALA A 142 18.55 3.76 6.07
C ALA A 142 17.70 3.64 4.80
N THR A 143 18.32 3.32 3.66
CA THR A 143 17.63 3.18 2.37
C THR A 143 16.64 2.01 2.41
N ALA A 144 17.01 0.89 3.02
CA ALA A 144 16.13 -0.26 3.18
C ALA A 144 14.80 0.10 3.86
N PHE A 145 14.89 0.79 5.01
CA PHE A 145 13.70 1.27 5.71
C PHE A 145 12.97 2.36 4.94
N VAL A 146 13.67 3.32 4.32
CA VAL A 146 13.04 4.38 3.53
C VAL A 146 12.27 3.81 2.35
N VAL A 147 12.85 2.88 1.58
CA VAL A 147 12.17 2.24 0.43
C VAL A 147 10.94 1.47 0.92
N THR A 148 11.07 0.68 1.98
CA THR A 148 9.94 -0.08 2.56
C THR A 148 8.81 0.85 3.02
N LEU A 149 9.15 1.96 3.68
CA LEU A 149 8.19 2.93 4.18
C LEU A 149 7.67 3.88 3.09
N SER A 150 8.40 4.05 1.97
CA SER A 150 8.05 4.97 0.88
C SER A 150 6.75 4.60 0.16
N ALA A 151 6.29 3.35 0.28
CA ALA A 151 5.00 2.90 -0.24
C ALA A 151 3.80 3.71 0.29
N HIS A 152 3.99 4.50 1.37
CA HIS A 152 2.97 5.35 2.00
C HIS A 152 3.16 6.84 1.69
N ARG A 153 4.15 7.19 0.87
CA ARG A 153 4.57 8.57 0.55
C ARG A 153 3.42 9.41 -0.02
N ASN A 154 2.40 8.79 -0.59
CA ASN A 154 1.25 9.44 -1.22
C ASN A 154 -0.06 9.09 -0.49
N GLY A 155 -0.07 8.96 0.84
CA GLY A 155 -1.31 8.71 1.59
C GLY A 155 -1.95 7.35 1.35
N MET A 156 -1.19 6.41 0.77
CA MET A 156 -1.60 5.02 0.53
C MET A 156 -1.72 4.28 1.86
N ILE A 157 -2.88 4.38 2.50
CA ILE A 157 -3.12 3.78 3.83
C ILE A 157 -3.13 2.25 3.81
N HIS A 158 -3.40 1.64 2.66
CA HIS A 158 -3.55 0.19 2.53
C HIS A 158 -2.24 -0.51 2.15
N ARG A 159 -1.18 0.24 1.79
CA ARG A 159 0.10 -0.36 1.40
C ARG A 159 1.02 -0.51 2.61
N PRO A 160 2.09 -1.32 2.50
CA PRO A 160 2.02 -2.58 1.74
C PRO A 160 0.84 -3.43 2.25
N PHE A 161 0.12 -4.09 1.35
CA PHE A 161 -1.16 -4.76 1.65
C PHE A 161 -1.11 -5.66 2.88
N PHE A 162 -0.05 -6.44 3.05
CA PHE A 162 0.11 -7.29 4.23
C PHE A 162 0.04 -6.51 5.57
N ILE A 163 0.64 -5.31 5.66
CA ILE A 163 0.60 -4.48 6.87
C ILE A 163 -0.73 -3.73 6.94
N GLY A 164 -1.18 -3.15 5.82
CA GLY A 164 -2.44 -2.42 5.72
C GLY A 164 -3.64 -3.27 6.12
N ASP A 165 -3.79 -4.43 5.49
CA ASP A 165 -4.90 -5.36 5.74
C ASP A 165 -4.85 -5.89 7.19
N TYR A 166 -3.66 -6.27 7.68
CA TYR A 166 -3.49 -6.71 9.07
C TYR A 166 -3.99 -5.66 10.07
N ALA A 167 -3.68 -4.39 9.82
CA ALA A 167 -4.04 -3.29 10.68
C ALA A 167 -5.54 -2.97 10.56
N LEU A 168 -6.04 -2.81 9.33
CA LEU A 168 -7.43 -2.42 9.05
C LEU A 168 -8.43 -3.45 9.58
N ILE A 169 -8.18 -4.76 9.39
CA ILE A 169 -9.06 -5.84 9.89
C ILE A 169 -9.16 -5.82 11.42
N ARG A 170 -8.14 -5.31 12.12
CA ARG A 170 -8.11 -5.20 13.59
C ARG A 170 -8.50 -3.81 14.11
N GLY A 171 -8.93 -2.92 13.23
CA GLY A 171 -9.25 -1.53 13.60
C GLY A 171 -8.03 -0.71 14.05
N ILE A 172 -6.83 -1.11 13.66
CA ILE A 172 -5.57 -0.40 13.95
C ILE A 172 -5.27 0.54 12.79
N ASP A 173 -4.84 1.77 13.09
CA ASP A 173 -4.32 2.68 12.06
C ASP A 173 -2.96 2.18 11.54
N PRO A 174 -2.82 1.82 10.24
CA PRO A 174 -1.56 1.41 9.64
C PRO A 174 -0.41 2.39 9.92
N ALA A 175 -0.69 3.71 10.01
CA ALA A 175 0.32 4.72 10.30
C ALA A 175 1.01 4.51 11.66
N THR A 176 0.30 3.95 12.64
CA THR A 176 0.89 3.61 13.95
C THR A 176 1.98 2.55 13.80
N ILE A 177 1.71 1.50 13.04
CA ILE A 177 2.66 0.39 12.81
C ILE A 177 3.90 0.92 12.06
N LEU A 178 3.70 1.75 11.05
CA LEU A 178 4.79 2.35 10.28
C LEU A 178 5.64 3.29 11.10
N MET A 179 5.01 4.08 11.98
CA MET A 179 5.72 4.94 12.92
C MET A 179 6.57 4.09 13.88
N THR A 180 6.06 2.95 14.36
CA THR A 180 6.85 1.99 15.14
C THR A 180 8.06 1.48 14.35
N PHE A 181 7.90 1.09 13.09
CA PHE A 181 9.03 0.69 12.23
C PHE A 181 10.03 1.83 12.01
N GLY A 182 9.55 3.06 11.81
CA GLY A 182 10.40 4.25 11.72
C GLY A 182 11.22 4.49 12.99
N CYS A 183 10.60 4.40 14.17
CA CYS A 183 11.29 4.47 15.46
C CYS A 183 12.33 3.36 15.62
N LEU A 184 11.99 2.12 15.26
CA LEU A 184 12.94 0.99 15.28
C LEU A 184 14.12 1.23 14.33
N ALA A 185 13.88 1.80 13.14
CA ALA A 185 14.94 2.16 12.21
C ALA A 185 15.88 3.24 12.80
N VAL A 186 15.32 4.27 13.44
CA VAL A 186 16.09 5.32 14.15
C VAL A 186 16.93 4.73 15.28
N ILE A 187 16.36 3.80 16.06
CA ILE A 187 17.09 3.09 17.13
C ILE A 187 18.19 2.21 16.55
N ALA A 188 17.91 1.46 15.47
CA ALA A 188 18.87 0.61 14.80
C ALA A 188 20.05 1.42 14.24
N LEU A 189 19.77 2.55 13.58
CA LEU A 189 20.78 3.48 13.10
C LEU A 189 21.60 4.06 14.26
N SER A 190 20.95 4.49 15.34
CA SER A 190 21.62 5.00 16.55
C SER A 190 22.54 3.95 17.18
N ALA A 191 22.08 2.69 17.27
CA ALA A 191 22.88 1.58 17.79
C ALA A 191 24.09 1.28 16.89
N LEU A 192 23.92 1.33 15.57
CA LEU A 192 25.00 1.10 14.61
C LEU A 192 26.06 2.20 14.68
N LEU A 193 25.63 3.45 14.92
CA LEU A 193 26.47 4.61 15.18
C LEU A 193 27.20 4.52 16.52
N MET A 194 26.54 4.08 17.59
CA MET A 194 27.17 3.84 18.89
C MET A 194 28.16 2.68 18.87
N ALA A 195 27.93 1.68 18.03
CA ALA A 195 28.88 0.62 17.77
C ALA A 195 30.07 1.08 16.91
N GLU A 196 30.06 2.30 16.36
CA GLU A 196 31.23 2.88 15.71
C GLU A 196 32.23 3.35 16.78
N ASN A 197 33.48 2.89 16.67
CA ASN A 197 34.50 3.05 17.72
C ASN A 197 34.99 4.51 17.90
N ASN A 198 34.44 5.47 17.15
CA ASN A 198 34.89 6.87 17.14
C ASN A 198 33.88 7.79 17.86
N GLN A 199 33.99 7.82 19.20
CA GLN A 199 33.05 8.56 20.07
C GLN A 199 32.96 10.07 19.77
N ARG A 200 33.95 10.66 19.11
CA ARG A 200 33.93 12.09 18.73
C ARG A 200 32.88 12.41 17.66
N ARG A 201 32.42 11.41 16.91
CA ARG A 201 31.45 11.58 15.81
C ARG A 201 29.99 11.40 16.26
N LEU A 202 29.76 10.76 17.41
CA LEU A 202 28.43 10.52 17.97
C LEU A 202 27.55 11.77 18.04
N PRO A 203 28.02 12.94 18.53
CA PRO A 203 27.19 14.15 18.60
C PRO A 203 26.70 14.60 17.23
N TYR A 204 27.54 14.50 16.19
CA TYR A 204 27.17 14.88 14.82
C TYR A 204 26.11 13.95 14.25
N HIS A 205 26.23 12.65 14.47
CA HIS A 205 25.25 11.68 13.99
C HIS A 205 23.89 11.82 14.68
N PHE A 206 23.87 12.02 16.00
CA PHE A 206 22.63 12.32 16.73
C PHE A 206 22.02 13.66 16.32
N ALA A 207 22.85 14.69 16.05
CA ALA A 207 22.35 15.97 15.54
C ALA A 207 21.70 15.82 14.17
N ILE A 208 22.28 15.05 13.24
CA ILE A 208 21.71 14.78 11.91
C ILE A 208 20.41 13.98 12.02
N LEU A 209 20.38 12.93 12.85
CA LEU A 209 19.19 12.13 13.08
C LEU A 209 18.06 12.95 13.72
N GLY A 210 18.40 13.77 14.72
CA GLY A 210 17.49 14.73 15.32
C GLY A 210 16.94 15.71 14.30
N LEU A 211 17.81 16.33 13.48
CA LEU A 211 17.41 17.25 12.41
C LEU A 211 16.45 16.57 11.43
N LEU A 212 16.73 15.34 11.00
CA LEU A 212 15.84 14.56 10.13
C LEU A 212 14.47 14.32 10.78
N CYS A 213 14.44 13.82 12.02
CA CYS A 213 13.19 13.58 12.73
C CYS A 213 12.37 14.87 12.97
N PHE A 214 13.02 15.96 13.41
CA PHE A 214 12.36 17.25 13.61
C PHE A 214 11.92 17.88 12.29
N SER A 215 12.66 17.70 11.19
CA SER A 215 12.25 18.16 9.87
C SER A 215 10.99 17.45 9.39
N LEU A 216 10.88 16.13 9.61
CA LEU A 216 9.68 15.35 9.29
C LEU A 216 8.49 15.78 10.16
N ALA A 217 8.68 15.93 11.47
CA ALA A 217 7.63 16.40 12.37
C ALA A 217 7.16 17.83 12.00
N GLY A 218 8.11 18.71 11.64
CA GLY A 218 7.81 20.02 11.10
C GLY A 218 7.01 19.94 9.81
N PHE A 219 7.43 19.10 8.86
CA PHE A 219 6.73 18.89 7.59
C PHE A 219 5.26 18.47 7.82
N VAL A 220 5.02 17.46 8.66
CA VAL A 220 3.66 16.98 8.96
C VAL A 220 2.82 18.08 9.64
N ARG A 221 3.42 18.89 10.51
CA ARG A 221 2.71 19.98 11.19
C ARG A 221 2.36 21.14 10.26
N PHE A 222 3.22 21.48 9.31
CA PHE A 222 3.01 22.61 8.39
C PHE A 222 2.21 22.23 7.13
N PHE A 223 2.41 21.01 6.61
CA PHE A 223 1.82 20.56 5.34
C PHE A 223 0.77 19.45 5.49
N GLY A 224 0.60 18.89 6.70
CA GLY A 224 -0.33 17.79 6.95
C GLY A 224 0.23 16.41 6.58
N LEU A 225 -0.63 15.38 6.66
CA LEU A 225 -0.30 14.05 6.15
C LEU A 225 -0.40 14.05 4.61
N PRO A 226 0.49 13.32 3.91
CA PRO A 226 0.34 13.13 2.47
C PRO A 226 -1.03 12.52 2.18
N THR A 227 -1.78 13.13 1.26
CA THR A 227 -3.03 12.56 0.77
C THR A 227 -2.80 11.74 -0.49
N PRO A 228 -3.63 10.72 -0.76
CA PRO A 228 -3.73 10.09 -2.07
C PRO A 228 -3.79 11.14 -3.18
N GLY A 229 -3.09 10.87 -4.28
CA GLY A 229 -3.22 11.67 -5.51
C GLY A 229 -4.67 11.68 -5.96
N MET A 230 -5.13 12.80 -6.51
CA MET A 230 -6.46 12.85 -7.12
C MET A 230 -6.43 12.04 -8.42
N THR A 231 -7.31 11.06 -8.53
CA THR A 231 -7.48 10.25 -9.73
C THR A 231 -8.52 10.92 -10.61
N ASP A 232 -8.16 12.01 -11.29
CA ASP A 232 -9.11 12.78 -12.11
C ASP A 232 -9.54 12.03 -13.37
N ASP A 233 -8.86 10.92 -13.71
CA ASP A 233 -9.16 10.08 -14.88
C ASP A 233 -10.50 9.34 -14.81
N LEU A 234 -11.03 9.11 -13.60
CA LEU A 234 -12.40 8.62 -13.40
C LEU A 234 -13.37 9.77 -13.07
N GLY A 235 -12.82 10.96 -12.79
CA GLY A 235 -13.42 12.21 -12.28
C GLY A 235 -14.62 12.07 -11.34
N LEU A 236 -14.53 11.04 -10.50
CA LEU A 236 -15.26 10.92 -9.24
C LEU A 236 -14.62 11.80 -8.15
N THR A 237 -13.31 12.04 -8.26
CA THR A 237 -12.57 12.92 -7.34
C THR A 237 -12.52 14.35 -7.87
N GLY A 238 -12.66 15.34 -7.00
CA GLY A 238 -12.66 16.75 -7.40
C GLY A 238 -13.15 17.68 -6.28
N GLN A 239 -12.99 18.99 -6.46
CA GLN A 239 -13.51 19.95 -5.48
C GLN A 239 -15.05 19.85 -5.40
N GLU A 240 -15.55 19.92 -4.16
CA GLU A 240 -16.98 20.01 -3.87
C GLU A 240 -17.58 21.19 -4.64
N ILE A 241 -18.60 20.92 -5.46
CA ILE A 241 -19.26 21.94 -6.27
C ILE A 241 -20.21 22.72 -5.36
N ALA A 242 -19.68 23.78 -4.73
CA ALA A 242 -20.46 24.71 -3.93
C ALA A 242 -21.22 25.70 -4.84
N GLY A 243 -22.46 25.35 -5.21
CA GLY A 243 -23.44 26.29 -5.77
C GLY A 243 -23.27 26.67 -7.25
N ASN A 244 -24.40 26.67 -7.95
CA ASN A 244 -24.69 27.13 -9.32
C ASN A 244 -23.53 27.35 -10.30
N SER A 245 -23.57 26.54 -11.38
CA SER A 245 -23.09 26.88 -12.73
C SER A 245 -21.58 27.01 -12.95
N GLN A 246 -20.79 26.02 -12.50
CA GLN A 246 -19.63 25.60 -13.29
C GLN A 246 -19.78 24.13 -13.65
N GLN A 247 -19.61 23.87 -14.95
CA GLN A 247 -19.89 22.65 -15.70
C GLN A 247 -19.64 21.37 -14.89
N LYS A 248 -20.67 20.54 -14.72
CA LYS A 248 -20.51 19.12 -14.39
C LYS A 248 -19.76 18.48 -15.57
N GLU A 249 -18.44 18.67 -15.67
CA GLU A 249 -17.66 18.11 -16.77
C GLU A 249 -17.63 16.60 -16.64
N ASN A 250 -18.03 15.94 -17.72
CA ASN A 250 -17.91 14.51 -17.87
C ASN A 250 -16.45 14.09 -17.74
N PRO A 251 -16.11 13.17 -16.82
CA PRO A 251 -14.74 12.78 -16.62
C PRO A 251 -14.25 11.72 -17.62
N PHE A 252 -15.15 11.09 -18.37
CA PHE A 252 -14.78 10.13 -19.39
C PHE A 252 -14.13 10.86 -20.56
N ARG A 253 -12.80 10.75 -20.65
CA ARG A 253 -11.99 11.30 -21.76
C ARG A 253 -11.33 10.16 -22.52
N ASP A 254 -11.20 10.32 -23.84
CA ASP A 254 -10.38 9.43 -24.66
C ASP A 254 -8.89 9.66 -24.30
N GLY A 255 -8.31 8.76 -23.49
CA GLY A 255 -6.93 8.84 -23.02
C GLY A 255 -6.36 7.49 -22.57
N GLU A 256 -5.04 7.37 -22.50
CA GLU A 256 -4.34 6.18 -22.03
C GLU A 256 -4.57 5.99 -20.53
N ASN A 257 -5.49 5.10 -20.19
CA ASN A 257 -5.91 4.84 -18.83
C ASN A 257 -4.84 3.99 -18.09
N THR A 258 -3.71 4.62 -17.72
CA THR A 258 -2.56 3.96 -17.11
C THR A 258 -2.88 3.42 -15.71
N ALA A 259 -2.46 2.17 -15.43
CA ALA A 259 -2.78 1.50 -14.17
C ALA A 259 -2.16 2.15 -12.92
N GLU A 260 -1.11 2.95 -13.09
CA GLU A 260 -0.38 3.60 -11.98
C GLU A 260 -1.26 4.58 -11.18
N ASP A 261 -2.25 5.21 -11.82
CA ASP A 261 -3.17 6.17 -11.18
C ASP A 261 -4.42 5.52 -10.57
N LYS A 262 -4.64 4.21 -10.74
CA LYS A 262 -5.90 3.53 -10.34
C LYS A 262 -5.88 2.90 -8.96
N GLU A 263 -4.74 2.93 -8.27
CA GLU A 263 -4.56 2.16 -7.04
C GLU A 263 -4.70 3.02 -5.78
N ALA A 264 -4.89 4.34 -5.92
CA ALA A 264 -4.98 5.28 -4.81
C ALA A 264 -6.30 5.10 -4.02
N PRO A 265 -6.26 4.97 -2.68
CA PRO A 265 -7.48 4.83 -1.90
C PRO A 265 -8.19 6.18 -1.82
N VAL A 266 -9.47 6.24 -2.22
CA VAL A 266 -10.24 7.48 -2.21
C VAL A 266 -11.07 7.67 -0.95
N ALA A 267 -11.42 6.57 -0.28
CA ALA A 267 -12.19 6.57 0.97
C ALA A 267 -11.99 5.30 1.79
N VAL A 268 -12.42 5.35 3.05
CA VAL A 268 -12.61 4.20 3.94
C VAL A 268 -14.11 4.07 4.19
N VAL A 269 -14.67 2.88 3.96
CA VAL A 269 -16.07 2.59 4.24
C VAL A 269 -16.16 1.51 5.31
N VAL A 270 -16.86 1.82 6.39
CA VAL A 270 -17.12 0.88 7.49
C VAL A 270 -18.57 0.41 7.40
N PHE A 271 -18.76 -0.88 7.21
CA PHE A 271 -20.08 -1.52 7.26
C PHE A 271 -20.52 -1.65 8.71
N ARG A 272 -21.76 -1.21 8.99
CA ARG A 272 -22.40 -1.37 10.31
C ARG A 272 -23.33 -2.58 10.35
N ASP A 273 -23.70 -3.08 9.17
CA ASP A 273 -24.54 -4.25 8.97
C ASP A 273 -23.82 -5.23 8.04
N ASP A 274 -23.98 -6.54 8.29
CA ASP A 274 -23.40 -7.57 7.43
C ASP A 274 -24.04 -7.53 6.05
N TYR A 275 -23.23 -7.52 4.99
CA TYR A 275 -23.70 -7.59 3.62
C TYR A 275 -22.65 -8.22 2.71
N GLU A 276 -23.07 -9.22 1.95
CA GLU A 276 -22.29 -9.84 0.89
C GLU A 276 -22.91 -9.46 -0.46
N PRO A 277 -22.14 -8.90 -1.40
CA PRO A 277 -22.65 -8.49 -2.70
C PRO A 277 -22.90 -9.69 -3.62
N LEU A 278 -23.95 -9.62 -4.44
CA LEU A 278 -24.37 -10.68 -5.36
C LEU A 278 -23.28 -11.15 -6.34
N ASN A 279 -22.41 -10.23 -6.76
CA ASN A 279 -21.35 -10.48 -7.75
C ASN A 279 -19.95 -10.52 -7.12
N GLY A 280 -19.85 -10.60 -5.79
CA GLY A 280 -18.57 -10.59 -5.07
C GLY A 280 -17.86 -9.23 -5.03
N SER A 281 -18.46 -8.15 -5.55
CA SER A 281 -17.89 -6.80 -5.58
C SER A 281 -18.82 -5.77 -4.96
N TYR A 282 -18.29 -4.93 -4.06
CA TYR A 282 -19.05 -3.82 -3.50
C TYR A 282 -19.10 -2.66 -4.49
N TYR A 283 -20.29 -2.33 -4.97
CA TYR A 283 -20.51 -1.19 -5.85
C TYR A 283 -20.96 0.04 -5.07
N PHE A 284 -20.15 1.09 -5.10
CA PHE A 284 -20.47 2.39 -4.50
C PHE A 284 -20.88 3.38 -5.60
N ARG A 285 -22.10 3.90 -5.51
CA ARG A 285 -22.68 4.80 -6.50
C ARG A 285 -22.57 6.24 -6.01
N GLU A 286 -21.93 7.09 -6.82
CA GLU A 286 -21.79 8.54 -6.60
C GLU A 286 -22.65 9.37 -7.56
N SER A 287 -22.65 9.00 -8.85
CA SER A 287 -23.26 9.77 -9.94
C SER A 287 -23.89 8.84 -10.98
N ALA A 288 -24.75 9.40 -11.84
CA ALA A 288 -25.28 8.74 -13.03
C ALA A 288 -25.06 9.64 -14.26
N TYR A 289 -24.79 9.00 -15.39
CA TYR A 289 -24.58 9.62 -16.68
C TYR A 289 -25.62 9.07 -17.64
N SER A 290 -26.81 9.66 -17.59
CA SER A 290 -28.02 9.09 -18.21
C SER A 290 -28.42 9.76 -19.53
N GLN A 291 -27.68 10.78 -20.00
CA GLN A 291 -28.00 11.50 -21.24
C GLN A 291 -26.85 11.41 -22.25
N PHE A 292 -27.11 10.84 -23.42
CA PHE A 292 -26.13 10.85 -24.51
C PHE A 292 -26.10 12.23 -25.19
N ASN A 293 -24.94 12.87 -25.24
CA ASN A 293 -24.77 14.20 -25.84
C ASN A 293 -24.35 14.17 -27.33
N GLY A 294 -24.33 12.99 -27.94
CA GLY A 294 -23.86 12.77 -29.32
C GLY A 294 -22.44 12.21 -29.41
N VAL A 295 -21.66 12.28 -28.32
CA VAL A 295 -20.29 11.75 -28.26
C VAL A 295 -20.13 10.76 -27.10
N MET A 296 -20.68 11.07 -25.93
CA MET A 296 -20.57 10.25 -24.71
C MET A 296 -21.81 10.39 -23.82
N LEU A 297 -21.94 9.49 -22.85
CA LEU A 297 -22.96 9.58 -21.80
C LEU A 297 -22.56 10.65 -20.78
N ASP A 298 -23.40 11.65 -20.60
CA ASP A 298 -23.20 12.82 -19.75
C ASP A 298 -24.31 12.92 -18.68
N TYR A 299 -24.18 13.87 -17.76
CA TYR A 299 -25.22 14.22 -16.81
C TYR A 299 -26.49 14.66 -17.52
N THR A 300 -27.64 14.28 -16.97
CA THR A 300 -28.93 14.73 -17.48
C THR A 300 -29.15 16.23 -17.24
N SER A 301 -29.70 16.93 -18.23
CA SER A 301 -30.21 18.29 -18.07
C SER A 301 -31.66 18.34 -17.58
N ARG A 302 -32.32 17.18 -17.45
CA ARG A 302 -33.71 17.06 -17.01
C ARG A 302 -33.79 16.80 -15.51
N GLY A 303 -34.62 17.56 -14.80
CA GLY A 303 -34.81 17.38 -13.35
C GLY A 303 -35.70 16.20 -12.96
N ASP A 304 -36.33 15.52 -13.92
CA ASP A 304 -37.15 14.33 -13.67
C ASP A 304 -36.37 13.00 -13.78
N MET A 305 -35.08 13.07 -14.16
CA MET A 305 -34.17 11.93 -14.27
C MET A 305 -33.22 11.85 -13.07
N ASP A 306 -32.74 10.64 -12.76
CA ASP A 306 -31.69 10.36 -11.77
C ASP A 306 -31.98 10.87 -10.34
N ARG A 307 -33.28 11.01 -9.99
CA ARG A 307 -33.79 11.47 -8.69
C ARG A 307 -33.52 10.53 -7.51
N ASP A 308 -32.87 9.41 -7.78
CA ASP A 308 -32.43 8.44 -6.78
C ASP A 308 -30.98 8.72 -6.28
N LEU A 309 -30.34 9.80 -6.75
CA LEU A 309 -29.02 10.24 -6.31
C LEU A 309 -29.08 11.23 -5.14
N ILE A 310 -28.00 11.25 -4.36
CA ILE A 310 -27.72 12.27 -3.34
C ILE A 310 -26.74 13.26 -3.96
N GLU A 311 -27.22 14.41 -4.43
CA GLU A 311 -26.43 15.30 -5.29
C GLU A 311 -25.50 16.27 -4.56
N SER A 312 -25.62 16.39 -3.23
CA SER A 312 -24.84 17.40 -2.50
C SER A 312 -24.54 16.96 -1.08
N PHE A 313 -23.38 17.40 -0.59
CA PHE A 313 -23.09 17.34 0.84
C PHE A 313 -23.83 18.47 1.57
N THR A 314 -24.36 18.14 2.74
CA THR A 314 -24.99 19.11 3.65
C THR A 314 -24.55 18.85 5.09
N ASN A 315 -24.85 19.80 5.99
CA ASN A 315 -24.70 19.63 7.43
C ASN A 315 -25.93 18.96 8.07
N THR A 316 -27.04 18.88 7.33
CA THR A 316 -28.28 18.21 7.76
C THR A 316 -28.42 16.86 7.09
N GLU A 317 -29.40 16.07 7.53
CA GLU A 317 -29.78 14.85 6.81
C GLU A 317 -30.36 15.21 5.43
N LEU A 318 -30.02 14.40 4.42
CA LEU A 318 -30.61 14.42 3.09
C LEU A 318 -31.10 13.01 2.75
N THR A 319 -32.26 12.93 2.11
CA THR A 319 -32.84 11.67 1.63
C THR A 319 -32.99 11.75 0.12
N ALA A 320 -32.66 10.67 -0.58
CA ALA A 320 -32.90 10.55 -2.01
C ALA A 320 -34.40 10.73 -2.29
N GLU A 321 -34.73 11.50 -3.33
CA GLU A 321 -36.11 11.85 -3.62
C GLU A 321 -36.95 10.63 -4.03
N VAL A 322 -36.30 9.69 -4.74
CA VAL A 322 -36.89 8.42 -5.16
C VAL A 322 -36.11 7.26 -4.56
N LEU A 323 -36.81 6.39 -3.83
CA LEU A 323 -36.25 5.13 -3.33
C LEU A 323 -36.36 4.01 -4.37
N PRO A 324 -35.47 3.02 -4.36
CA PRO A 324 -35.55 1.88 -5.27
C PRO A 324 -36.82 1.06 -5.05
N GLN A 325 -37.31 0.42 -6.12
CA GLN A 325 -38.42 -0.54 -6.04
C GLN A 325 -37.96 -1.91 -5.49
N ALA A 326 -38.92 -2.81 -5.26
CA ALA A 326 -38.70 -4.15 -4.73
C ALA A 326 -38.01 -4.15 -3.37
N MET A 327 -38.58 -3.39 -2.42
CA MET A 327 -38.05 -3.25 -1.07
C MET A 327 -38.01 -4.57 -0.29
N ASP A 328 -38.87 -5.54 -0.67
CA ASP A 328 -38.89 -6.91 -0.15
C ASP A 328 -37.69 -7.75 -0.61
N GLN A 329 -36.99 -7.32 -1.66
CA GLN A 329 -35.80 -7.96 -2.23
C GLN A 329 -34.52 -7.16 -1.97
N ARG A 330 -34.56 -6.29 -0.96
CA ARG A 330 -33.45 -5.43 -0.60
C ARG A 330 -33.24 -5.47 0.90
N LYS A 331 -31.97 -5.43 1.28
CA LYS A 331 -31.55 -5.27 2.67
C LYS A 331 -31.10 -3.83 2.88
N THR A 332 -31.53 -3.26 4.00
CA THR A 332 -30.98 -2.00 4.50
C THR A 332 -29.57 -2.25 5.01
N VAL A 333 -28.60 -1.51 4.48
CA VAL A 333 -27.19 -1.57 4.89
C VAL A 333 -26.74 -0.17 5.25
N ARG A 334 -26.31 0.01 6.50
CA ARG A 334 -25.72 1.24 6.99
C ARG A 334 -24.21 1.18 6.84
N THR A 335 -23.64 2.25 6.30
CA THR A 335 -22.20 2.42 6.23
C THR A 335 -21.78 3.79 6.75
N THR A 336 -20.59 3.86 7.36
CA THR A 336 -19.91 5.11 7.68
C THR A 336 -18.79 5.31 6.67
N VAL A 337 -18.84 6.41 5.93
CA VAL A 337 -17.86 6.76 4.89
C VAL A 337 -16.92 7.85 5.42
N GLY A 338 -15.62 7.59 5.38
CA GLY A 338 -14.56 8.57 5.61
C GLY A 338 -13.79 8.84 4.32
N MET A 339 -14.00 10.00 3.72
CA MET A 339 -13.36 10.39 2.47
C MET A 339 -11.90 10.81 2.69
N LEU A 340 -10.96 10.20 1.96
CA LEU A 340 -9.53 10.54 2.00
C LEU A 340 -9.19 11.67 1.01
N VAL A 341 -9.93 11.73 -0.08
CA VAL A 341 -9.85 12.79 -1.10
C VAL A 341 -11.21 13.48 -1.25
N PRO A 342 -11.25 14.72 -1.74
CA PRO A 342 -12.51 15.36 -2.12
C PRO A 342 -13.23 14.60 -3.24
N HIS A 343 -14.55 14.44 -3.10
CA HIS A 343 -15.47 13.90 -4.10
C HIS A 343 -16.48 14.98 -4.45
N ARG A 344 -17.09 14.87 -5.64
CA ARG A 344 -18.08 15.84 -6.11
C ARG A 344 -19.39 15.68 -5.34
N ASN A 345 -19.84 14.43 -5.17
CA ASN A 345 -21.09 14.10 -4.48
C ASN A 345 -20.86 13.05 -3.38
N PRO A 346 -21.78 12.95 -2.40
CA PRO A 346 -21.85 11.78 -1.54
C PRO A 346 -22.05 10.50 -2.36
N PHE A 347 -21.44 9.41 -1.92
CA PHE A 347 -21.64 8.09 -2.51
C PHE A 347 -22.05 7.08 -1.44
N GLY A 348 -22.72 6.02 -1.87
CA GLY A 348 -23.12 4.95 -0.97
C GLY A 348 -23.32 3.64 -1.70
N LEU A 349 -23.66 2.59 -0.95
CA LEU A 349 -23.67 1.23 -1.45
C LEU A 349 -24.87 1.00 -2.38
N VAL A 350 -24.63 0.75 -3.67
CA VAL A 350 -25.62 0.40 -4.71
C VAL A 350 -26.76 1.42 -4.92
N SER A 351 -27.65 1.56 -3.95
CA SER A 351 -28.79 2.47 -3.94
C SER A 351 -28.80 3.26 -2.62
N PRO A 352 -27.98 4.32 -2.49
CA PRO A 352 -27.97 5.18 -1.31
C PRO A 352 -29.31 5.89 -1.16
N ALA A 353 -29.89 5.82 0.04
CA ALA A 353 -31.18 6.40 0.37
C ALA A 353 -31.05 7.64 1.25
N THR A 354 -30.08 7.64 2.17
CA THR A 354 -29.85 8.79 3.04
C THR A 354 -28.38 9.16 3.14
N TYR A 355 -28.14 10.44 3.43
CA TYR A 355 -26.86 11.01 3.80
C TYR A 355 -27.04 11.74 5.14
N ILE A 356 -26.16 11.46 6.10
CA ILE A 356 -26.17 12.09 7.42
C ILE A 356 -24.74 12.50 7.75
N ASN A 357 -24.51 13.80 7.98
CA ASN A 357 -23.19 14.26 8.40
C ASN A 357 -22.76 13.58 9.70
N ALA A 358 -21.51 13.10 9.75
CA ALA A 358 -20.96 12.44 10.91
C ALA A 358 -19.71 13.18 11.40
N ALA A 359 -19.46 13.09 12.71
CA ALA A 359 -18.26 13.68 13.30
C ALA A 359 -17.00 13.05 12.68
N ASN A 360 -16.07 13.90 12.24
CA ASN A 360 -14.82 13.43 11.65
C ASN A 360 -13.86 12.94 12.76
N PRO A 361 -13.52 11.64 12.79
CA PRO A 361 -12.67 11.09 13.85
C PRO A 361 -11.20 11.54 13.74
N ASN A 362 -10.76 12.00 12.56
CA ASN A 362 -9.39 12.45 12.33
C ASN A 362 -9.35 13.44 11.15
N ASN A 363 -9.39 14.74 11.47
CA ASN A 363 -9.36 15.84 10.50
C ASN A 363 -8.04 15.97 9.71
N LEU A 364 -6.95 15.34 10.18
CA LEU A 364 -5.69 15.28 9.43
C LEU A 364 -5.74 14.25 8.30
N ARG A 365 -6.68 13.30 8.35
CA ARG A 365 -6.80 12.20 7.39
C ARG A 365 -8.04 12.31 6.53
N PHE A 366 -9.20 12.46 7.13
CA PHE A 366 -10.46 12.48 6.39
C PHE A 366 -10.87 13.90 6.06
N LYS A 367 -11.23 14.13 4.80
CA LYS A 367 -11.77 15.42 4.35
C LYS A 367 -13.21 15.61 4.81
N ARG A 368 -14.00 14.54 4.79
CA ARG A 368 -15.37 14.51 5.27
C ARG A 368 -15.74 13.11 5.77
N THR A 369 -16.64 13.06 6.74
CA THR A 369 -17.21 11.81 7.26
C THR A 369 -18.72 11.92 7.28
N TYR A 370 -19.41 10.87 6.87
CA TYR A 370 -20.86 10.80 6.87
C TYR A 370 -21.34 9.36 7.01
N ASP A 371 -22.55 9.19 7.52
CA ASP A 371 -23.27 7.93 7.47
C ASP A 371 -24.19 7.93 6.25
N THR A 372 -24.33 6.76 5.62
CA THR A 372 -25.32 6.53 4.58
C THR A 372 -26.09 5.24 4.85
N LEU A 373 -27.42 5.32 4.69
CA LEU A 373 -28.30 4.16 4.66
C LEU A 373 -28.57 3.83 3.19
N SER A 374 -28.34 2.58 2.81
CA SER A 374 -28.49 2.11 1.43
C SER A 374 -29.42 0.89 1.35
N TYR A 375 -30.12 0.73 0.23
CA TYR A 375 -30.97 -0.43 -0.04
C TYR A 375 -30.31 -1.38 -1.03
N ALA A 376 -29.48 -2.28 -0.50
CA ALA A 376 -28.68 -3.20 -1.27
C ALA A 376 -29.52 -4.43 -1.71
N PRO A 377 -29.38 -4.90 -2.96
CA PRO A 377 -30.15 -6.02 -3.48
C PRO A 377 -29.78 -7.34 -2.82
N THR A 378 -30.78 -8.18 -2.56
CA THR A 378 -30.61 -9.56 -2.04
C THR A 378 -31.23 -10.61 -2.95
N TYR A 379 -31.73 -10.22 -4.11
CA TYR A 379 -32.32 -11.11 -5.09
C TYR A 379 -31.26 -11.86 -5.91
N ASP A 380 -31.62 -13.03 -6.42
CA ASP A 380 -30.81 -13.83 -7.34
C ASP A 380 -31.05 -13.45 -8.81
N PHE A 381 -30.38 -14.14 -9.73
CA PHE A 381 -30.53 -13.90 -11.16
C PHE A 381 -31.93 -14.32 -11.64
N GLU A 382 -32.50 -15.38 -11.06
CA GLU A 382 -33.81 -15.92 -11.35
C GLU A 382 -34.92 -14.90 -11.09
N TYR A 383 -34.81 -14.12 -10.01
CA TYR A 383 -35.74 -13.02 -9.73
C TYR A 383 -35.84 -11.98 -10.86
N MET A 384 -34.75 -11.77 -11.59
CA MET A 384 -34.67 -10.79 -12.67
C MET A 384 -35.31 -11.28 -13.98
N LEU A 385 -35.50 -12.59 -14.14
CA LEU A 385 -36.04 -13.17 -15.37
C LEU A 385 -37.50 -12.75 -15.59
N GLY A 386 -37.78 -12.20 -16.77
CA GLY A 386 -39.14 -11.80 -17.18
C GLY A 386 -39.66 -10.51 -16.53
N ARG A 387 -38.82 -9.78 -15.78
CA ARG A 387 -39.16 -8.45 -15.26
C ARG A 387 -39.13 -7.41 -16.37
N GLU A 388 -40.06 -6.46 -16.31
CA GLU A 388 -40.11 -5.33 -17.23
C GLU A 388 -39.07 -4.27 -16.86
N LEU A 389 -38.59 -3.53 -17.88
CA LEU A 389 -37.63 -2.45 -17.72
C LEU A 389 -38.34 -1.14 -17.29
N GLY A 390 -37.73 -0.41 -16.37
CA GLY A 390 -38.22 0.90 -15.91
C GLY A 390 -39.24 0.80 -14.77
N ARG A 391 -39.64 1.96 -14.25
CA ARG A 391 -40.62 2.04 -13.15
C ARG A 391 -42.01 2.34 -13.67
N ASP A 392 -43.02 1.76 -13.03
CA ASP A 392 -44.44 1.97 -13.37
C ASP A 392 -44.92 3.42 -13.16
N ASP A 393 -44.21 4.20 -12.33
CA ASP A 393 -44.51 5.60 -12.05
C ASP A 393 -43.82 6.58 -13.00
N TRP A 394 -43.03 6.10 -13.97
CA TRP A 394 -42.41 6.95 -14.99
C TRP A 394 -43.43 7.39 -16.04
N SER A 395 -43.33 8.65 -16.47
CA SER A 395 -44.05 9.11 -17.65
C SER A 395 -43.52 8.41 -18.90
N ASP A 396 -44.37 8.28 -19.92
CA ASP A 396 -43.96 7.74 -21.22
C ASP A 396 -42.77 8.53 -21.80
N GLU A 397 -42.73 9.85 -21.60
CA GLU A 397 -41.62 10.69 -22.03
C GLU A 397 -40.31 10.35 -21.31
N LEU A 398 -40.35 10.19 -19.98
CA LEU A 398 -39.17 9.84 -19.18
C LEU A 398 -38.65 8.44 -19.55
N ARG A 399 -39.56 7.47 -19.69
CA ARG A 399 -39.23 6.11 -20.13
C ARG A 399 -38.60 6.12 -21.52
N ASN A 400 -39.20 6.83 -22.48
CA ASN A 400 -38.66 6.94 -23.83
C ASN A 400 -37.28 7.60 -23.84
N LYS A 401 -37.01 8.54 -22.93
CA LYS A 401 -35.67 9.16 -22.81
C LYS A 401 -34.60 8.20 -22.31
N TYR A 402 -34.89 7.36 -21.32
CA TYR A 402 -33.95 6.31 -20.88
C TYR A 402 -33.73 5.21 -21.94
N LEU A 403 -34.71 5.00 -22.83
CA LEU A 403 -34.66 3.99 -23.89
C LEU A 403 -34.21 4.56 -25.25
N GLU A 404 -33.87 5.85 -25.32
CA GLU A 404 -33.44 6.50 -26.55
C GLU A 404 -32.08 5.94 -26.99
N LEU A 405 -32.06 5.28 -28.15
CA LEU A 405 -30.83 4.78 -28.76
C LEU A 405 -30.11 5.91 -29.51
N PRO A 406 -28.77 5.86 -29.62
CA PRO A 406 -28.03 6.77 -30.49
C PRO A 406 -28.57 6.74 -31.91
N SER A 407 -28.59 7.89 -32.58
CA SER A 407 -28.99 7.99 -34.01
C SER A 407 -27.94 7.43 -34.97
N ASP A 408 -26.81 6.95 -34.45
CA ASP A 408 -25.75 6.33 -35.22
C ASP A 408 -26.14 4.90 -35.61
N PRO A 409 -26.19 4.56 -36.91
CA PRO A 409 -26.67 3.27 -37.41
C PRO A 409 -25.80 2.05 -37.01
N ARG A 410 -24.68 2.26 -36.30
CA ARG A 410 -23.87 1.18 -35.71
C ARG A 410 -24.48 0.59 -34.43
N TYR A 411 -25.37 1.33 -33.76
CA TYR A 411 -26.13 0.91 -32.58
C TYR A 411 -27.58 0.64 -32.97
#